data_AF-A0A7J7QPA2-F1
#
_entry.id   AF-A0A7J7QPA2-F1
#
_cell.length_a   1.000
_cell.length_b   1.000
_cell.length_c   1.000
_cell.angle_alpha   90.00
_cell.angle_beta   90.00
_cell.angle_gamma   90.00
#
_symmetry.space_group_name_H-M   'P 1'
#
loop_
_entity.id
_entity.type
_entity.pdbx_description
1 polymer ?
#
loop_
_entity_poly.entity_id
_entity_poly.type
_entity_poly.pdbx_seq_one_letter_code
_entity_poly.pdbx_strand_id
1 'polypeptide(L)'
;MHCSWGLCQSVPVASLLMVVRTYEQECAFIQMVNDVQYTVKPGFVPMRVPGTFYVNAQLKDLLFEELQQSVQRGEHGGFLPAVKQLANVAALPGIVKMCTAAMERLAGSGSSSSSSSAAAEQLQPCRQGFAIGNVAAFDMDDPEAVVSPGGVGFDINCGVRLIRTNLTLADVEPVKEQLAQSLFDHIPVGVGSQGIIPTTARDLEAALEMGMDWSLREGYAWAEDKEHCEEYGRMLNADPSKVSARAKNRGLPQMGTLGAGNHYAEIQVCVMTHCGSRGLGHQVATDALVEMEAAMAQLACARINSREGQDYLQAMACAANYAWVNRSSMTFLARQAFAQLFSATPDDLDMAVVYDVSRNVAKVEEHMVDGKRMRLLVHRKGSTRAFPPHHPLIPVDYQLTGQPVLIGGTMGTCSYVLTGTEKGFQEHLAAHATEQGGCAAATAAATSWSTARCWSRLRPRASPFAWPAPSWSWKRHRRATRPAGWVLPLAEQVLEQPTSLAQHTCCPTFTA
;
A
#
# COMPACT_ATOMS: atom_id res chain seq x y z
N MET A 1 36.30 -17.86 -44.12
CA MET A 1 35.62 -16.78 -43.38
C MET A 1 35.01 -17.39 -42.12
N HIS A 2 35.79 -17.46 -41.04
CA HIS A 2 35.34 -17.92 -39.74
C HIS A 2 35.13 -16.69 -38.85
N CYS A 3 33.90 -16.52 -38.37
CA CYS A 3 33.53 -15.42 -37.47
C CYS A 3 33.68 -15.90 -36.02
N SER A 4 34.52 -15.20 -35.27
CA SER A 4 34.86 -15.41 -33.88
C SER A 4 33.70 -15.03 -32.95
N TRP A 5 33.17 -16.01 -32.20
CA TRP A 5 32.31 -15.76 -31.05
C TRP A 5 33.18 -15.39 -29.85
N GLY A 6 33.12 -14.11 -29.46
CA GLY A 6 33.75 -13.60 -28.25
C GLY A 6 33.03 -14.14 -27.01
N LEU A 7 33.82 -14.70 -26.10
CA LEU A 7 33.43 -15.22 -24.80
C LEU A 7 32.70 -14.15 -23.97
N CYS A 8 31.40 -14.35 -23.76
CA CYS A 8 30.68 -13.73 -22.66
C CYS A 8 31.18 -14.40 -21.37
N GLN A 9 32.02 -13.70 -20.61
CA GLN A 9 32.52 -14.19 -19.33
C GLN A 9 31.33 -14.34 -18.37
N SER A 10 30.97 -15.59 -18.08
CA SER A 10 30.01 -15.97 -17.05
C SER A 10 30.51 -15.44 -15.70
N VAL A 11 29.87 -14.39 -15.17
CA VAL A 11 30.00 -14.03 -13.76
C VAL A 11 29.53 -15.24 -12.95
N PRO A 12 30.29 -15.74 -11.97
CA PRO A 12 29.87 -16.89 -11.19
C PRO A 12 28.59 -16.51 -10.44
N VAL A 13 27.50 -17.20 -10.75
CA VAL A 13 26.27 -17.21 -9.96
C VAL A 13 26.69 -17.78 -8.61
N ALA A 14 26.95 -16.91 -7.63
CA ALA A 14 27.00 -17.33 -6.24
C ALA A 14 25.62 -17.90 -5.94
N SER A 15 25.53 -19.23 -5.92
CA SER A 15 24.36 -19.88 -5.36
C SER A 15 24.18 -19.28 -3.97
N LEU A 16 22.99 -18.74 -3.70
CA LEU A 16 22.51 -18.51 -2.35
C LEU A 16 22.43 -19.89 -1.68
N LEU A 17 23.57 -20.46 -1.31
CA LEU A 17 23.67 -21.55 -0.36
C LEU A 17 23.05 -21.00 0.91
N MET A 18 21.76 -21.31 1.13
CA MET A 18 21.08 -20.97 2.37
C MET A 18 21.86 -21.65 3.48
N VAL A 19 22.62 -20.86 4.23
CA VAL A 19 23.33 -21.35 5.41
C VAL A 19 22.24 -21.84 6.37
N VAL A 20 22.15 -23.16 6.54
CA VAL A 20 21.21 -23.76 7.50
C VAL A 20 21.71 -23.42 8.90
N ARG A 21 21.03 -22.46 9.53
CA ARG A 21 21.35 -21.96 10.89
C ARG A 21 20.23 -22.28 11.85
N THR A 22 20.56 -22.45 13.13
CA THR A 22 19.56 -22.55 14.19
C THR A 22 18.88 -21.20 14.42
N TYR A 23 17.74 -21.21 15.10
CA TYR A 23 16.99 -19.99 15.39
C TYR A 23 17.81 -19.00 16.23
N GLU A 24 18.60 -19.50 17.18
CA GLU A 24 19.49 -18.70 18.02
C GLU A 24 20.60 -18.04 17.21
N GLN A 25 21.14 -18.76 16.21
CA GLN A 25 22.14 -18.24 15.30
C GLN A 25 21.57 -17.16 14.37
N GLU A 26 20.34 -17.34 13.86
CA GLU A 26 19.64 -16.33 13.07
C GLU A 26 19.36 -15.07 13.92
N CYS A 27 18.91 -15.25 15.17
CA CYS A 27 18.64 -14.15 16.10
C CYS A 27 19.90 -13.37 16.49
N ALA A 28 21.08 -13.99 16.49
CA ALA A 28 22.34 -13.31 16.81
C ALA A 28 22.69 -12.17 15.82
N PHE A 29 22.13 -12.21 14.60
CA PHE A 29 22.28 -11.13 13.62
C PHE A 29 21.23 -10.01 13.77
N ILE A 30 20.21 -10.21 14.60
CA ILE A 30 19.13 -9.24 14.82
C ILE A 30 19.41 -8.46 16.11
N GLN A 31 19.63 -7.17 15.98
CA GLN A 31 19.90 -6.28 17.10
C GLN A 31 18.72 -5.31 17.31
N MET A 32 18.21 -5.27 18.54
CA MET A 32 17.25 -4.25 18.97
C MET A 32 17.98 -2.92 19.16
N VAL A 33 17.50 -1.87 18.51
CA VAL A 33 18.04 -0.50 18.63
C VAL A 33 17.26 0.28 19.69
N ASN A 34 15.93 0.15 19.67
CA ASN A 34 15.00 0.67 20.66
C ASN A 34 13.75 -0.21 20.69
N ASP A 35 12.74 0.16 21.48
CA ASP A 35 11.53 -0.63 21.72
C ASP A 35 10.76 -1.04 20.46
N VAL A 36 10.91 -0.28 19.37
CA VAL A 36 10.16 -0.50 18.12
C VAL A 36 11.05 -0.75 16.90
N GLN A 37 12.37 -0.61 17.01
CA GLN A 37 13.31 -0.66 15.89
C GLN A 37 14.35 -1.76 16.07
N TYR A 38 14.53 -2.54 15.02
CA TYR A 38 15.48 -3.65 14.95
C TYR A 38 16.33 -3.53 13.69
N THR A 39 17.58 -4.00 13.78
CA THR A 39 18.53 -4.01 12.66
C THR A 39 19.07 -5.42 12.45
N VAL A 40 19.04 -5.88 11.20
CA VAL A 40 19.64 -7.13 10.72
C VAL A 40 21.04 -6.81 10.19
N LYS A 41 22.05 -7.40 10.82
CA LYS A 41 23.46 -7.17 10.49
C LYS A 41 23.87 -7.84 9.17
N PRO A 42 24.83 -7.26 8.43
CA PRO A 42 25.50 -7.95 7.33
C PRO A 42 26.06 -9.31 7.78
N GLY A 43 25.95 -10.32 6.92
CA GLY A 43 26.30 -11.70 7.25
C GLY A 43 25.10 -12.58 7.61
N PHE A 44 23.91 -12.00 7.81
CA PHE A 44 22.66 -12.78 7.84
C PHE A 44 22.45 -13.45 6.47
N VAL A 45 22.45 -12.69 5.38
CA VAL A 45 22.71 -13.22 4.02
C VAL A 45 23.89 -12.40 3.44
N PRO A 46 24.41 -12.63 2.21
CA PRO A 46 25.43 -11.75 1.63
C PRO A 46 24.85 -10.36 1.27
N MET A 47 24.42 -9.64 2.30
CA MET A 47 23.78 -8.33 2.26
C MET A 47 24.83 -7.28 1.91
N ARG A 48 24.43 -6.29 1.11
CA ARG A 48 25.24 -5.12 0.75
C ARG A 48 25.05 -3.97 1.74
N VAL A 49 23.86 -3.87 2.32
CA VAL A 49 23.47 -2.88 3.33
C VAL A 49 22.80 -3.57 4.51
N PRO A 50 22.81 -3.00 5.73
CA PRO A 50 22.00 -3.52 6.83
C PRO A 50 20.50 -3.40 6.52
N GLY A 51 19.70 -4.33 7.04
CA GLY A 51 18.24 -4.27 6.99
C GLY A 51 17.69 -3.68 8.28
N THR A 52 16.70 -2.80 8.21
CA THR A 52 16.04 -2.26 9.40
C THR A 52 14.56 -2.58 9.34
N PHE A 53 13.97 -2.94 10.47
CA PHE A 53 12.53 -3.14 10.54
C PHE A 53 11.93 -2.58 11.81
N TYR A 54 10.65 -2.22 11.70
CA TYR A 54 9.87 -1.64 12.78
C TYR A 54 8.77 -2.60 13.19
N VAL A 55 8.72 -2.93 14.49
CA VAL A 55 7.73 -3.83 15.06
C VAL A 55 7.51 -3.47 16.53
N ASN A 56 6.26 -3.45 16.98
CA ASN A 56 5.93 -3.19 18.38
C ASN A 56 5.99 -4.47 19.22
N ALA A 57 5.85 -4.32 20.54
CA ALA A 57 5.84 -5.47 21.46
C ALA A 57 4.78 -6.54 21.12
N GLN A 58 3.61 -6.14 20.61
CA GLN A 58 2.51 -7.08 20.29
C GLN A 58 2.78 -7.92 19.02
N LEU A 59 3.41 -7.33 18.00
CA LEU A 59 3.70 -7.99 16.73
C LEU A 59 5.07 -8.67 16.73
N LYS A 60 5.95 -8.29 17.68
CA LYS A 60 7.29 -8.85 17.82
C LYS A 60 7.23 -10.37 17.90
N ASP A 61 6.46 -10.91 18.84
CA ASP A 61 6.43 -12.35 19.09
C ASP A 61 5.97 -13.11 17.83
N LEU A 62 4.98 -12.57 17.11
CA LEU A 62 4.51 -13.16 15.84
C LEU A 62 5.58 -13.18 14.74
N LEU A 63 6.37 -12.12 14.61
CA LEU A 63 7.45 -12.04 13.62
C LEU A 63 8.57 -13.04 13.94
N PHE A 64 8.94 -13.14 15.21
CA PHE A 64 9.99 -14.06 15.66
C PHE A 64 9.52 -15.53 15.63
N GLU A 65 8.24 -15.79 15.89
CA GLU A 65 7.60 -17.10 15.67
C GLU A 65 7.64 -17.51 14.19
N GLU A 66 7.38 -16.59 13.26
CA GLU A 66 7.50 -16.86 11.81
C GLU A 66 8.93 -17.29 11.45
N LEU A 67 9.91 -16.57 11.98
CA LEU A 67 11.33 -16.91 11.80
C LEU A 67 11.66 -18.28 12.41
N GLN A 68 11.20 -18.56 13.63
CA GLN A 68 11.44 -19.83 14.31
C GLN A 68 10.83 -21.01 13.54
N GLN A 69 9.59 -20.87 13.08
CA GLN A 69 8.90 -21.89 12.28
C GLN A 69 9.64 -22.15 10.95
N SER A 70 10.18 -21.10 10.32
CA SER A 70 10.95 -21.26 9.08
C SER A 70 12.22 -22.10 9.27
N VAL A 71 12.90 -21.94 10.42
CA VAL A 71 14.09 -22.71 10.75
C VAL A 71 13.74 -24.16 11.07
N GLN A 72 12.65 -24.39 11.81
CA GLN A 72 12.20 -25.73 12.19
C GLN A 72 11.70 -26.57 11.01
N ARG A 73 11.08 -25.95 10.00
CA ARG A 73 10.59 -26.65 8.80
C ARG A 73 11.68 -27.03 7.80
N GLY A 74 12.87 -26.43 7.91
CA GLY A 74 13.93 -26.62 6.91
C GLY A 74 13.49 -26.21 5.50
N GLU A 75 13.96 -26.93 4.48
CA GLU A 75 13.70 -26.62 3.05
C GLU A 75 12.30 -27.01 2.53
N HIS A 76 11.42 -27.56 3.37
CA HIS A 76 10.15 -28.11 2.92
C HIS A 76 9.02 -27.08 3.03
N GLY A 77 8.64 -26.49 1.89
CA GLY A 77 7.33 -25.87 1.63
C GLY A 77 6.86 -24.82 2.63
N GLY A 78 6.94 -23.53 2.26
CA GLY A 78 6.42 -22.44 3.07
C GLY A 78 6.75 -21.08 2.50
N PHE A 79 6.15 -20.03 3.07
CA PHE A 79 6.52 -18.65 2.75
C PHE A 79 7.85 -18.29 3.42
N LEU A 80 8.71 -17.54 2.73
CA LEU A 80 9.95 -17.06 3.33
C LEU A 80 9.60 -16.02 4.42
N PRO A 81 10.13 -16.09 5.65
CA PRO A 81 9.75 -15.16 6.70
C PRO A 81 10.15 -13.73 6.34
N ALA A 82 9.40 -12.74 6.83
CA ALA A 82 9.57 -11.36 6.42
C ALA A 82 10.99 -10.81 6.66
N VAL A 83 11.63 -11.23 7.76
CA VAL A 83 13.03 -10.87 8.08
C VAL A 83 14.02 -11.41 7.04
N LYS A 84 13.82 -12.62 6.52
CA LYS A 84 14.66 -13.19 5.45
C LYS A 84 14.40 -12.50 4.11
N GLN A 85 13.15 -12.12 3.82
CA GLN A 85 12.83 -11.33 2.63
C GLN A 85 13.51 -9.96 2.65
N LEU A 86 13.40 -9.23 3.77
CA LEU A 86 14.13 -7.99 4.00
C LEU A 86 15.63 -8.15 3.75
N ALA A 87 16.23 -9.20 4.30
CA ALA A 87 17.65 -9.45 4.14
C ALA A 87 18.05 -9.79 2.69
N ASN A 88 17.22 -10.55 1.97
CA ASN A 88 17.43 -10.85 0.56
C ASN A 88 17.36 -9.57 -0.31
N VAL A 89 16.43 -8.66 -0.02
CA VAL A 89 16.35 -7.35 -0.67
C VAL A 89 17.61 -6.54 -0.38
N ALA A 90 18.11 -6.57 0.85
CA ALA A 90 19.35 -5.91 1.24
C ALA A 90 20.62 -6.46 0.53
N ALA A 91 20.53 -7.57 -0.18
CA ALA A 91 21.61 -8.14 -1.00
C ALA A 91 21.57 -7.68 -2.47
N LEU A 92 20.49 -7.01 -2.91
CA LEU A 92 20.30 -6.64 -4.31
C LEU A 92 21.32 -5.56 -4.77
N PRO A 93 21.85 -5.67 -6.01
CA PRO A 93 22.80 -4.70 -6.53
C PRO A 93 22.23 -3.27 -6.60
N GLY A 94 23.07 -2.27 -6.36
CA GLY A 94 22.72 -0.84 -6.36
C GLY A 94 21.80 -0.38 -5.23
N ILE A 95 21.49 -1.23 -4.23
CA ILE A 95 20.68 -0.80 -3.08
C ILE A 95 21.44 0.21 -2.21
N VAL A 96 20.73 1.23 -1.73
CA VAL A 96 21.31 2.36 -0.98
C VAL A 96 20.80 2.41 0.46
N LYS A 97 21.74 2.58 1.40
CA LYS A 97 21.59 2.88 2.84
C LYS A 97 20.78 1.87 3.65
N MET A 98 19.47 1.76 3.45
CA MET A 98 18.58 0.96 4.30
C MET A 98 17.44 0.35 3.48
N CYS A 99 17.30 -0.97 3.60
CA CYS A 99 16.01 -1.63 3.33
C CYS A 99 15.20 -1.52 4.61
N THR A 100 14.05 -0.85 4.57
CA THR A 100 13.17 -0.71 5.73
C THR A 100 11.90 -1.52 5.53
N ALA A 101 11.51 -2.29 6.53
CA ALA A 101 10.19 -2.91 6.58
C ALA A 101 9.42 -2.40 7.79
N ALA A 102 8.21 -1.93 7.59
CA ALA A 102 7.24 -1.95 8.67
C ALA A 102 6.60 -3.33 8.71
N MET A 103 7.03 -4.17 9.64
CA MET A 103 6.64 -5.57 9.65
C MET A 103 5.23 -5.70 10.21
N GLU A 104 4.33 -6.11 9.34
CA GLU A 104 2.95 -6.43 9.65
C GLU A 104 2.77 -7.95 9.74
N ARG A 105 1.71 -8.39 10.42
CA ARG A 105 1.41 -9.82 10.48
C ARG A 105 1.08 -10.31 9.06
N LEU A 106 2.00 -11.07 8.47
CA LEU A 106 1.68 -12.01 7.39
C LEU A 106 0.82 -13.12 7.99
N ALA A 107 -0.46 -12.84 8.21
CA ALA A 107 -1.39 -13.80 8.79
C ALA A 107 -1.78 -14.88 7.78
N GLY A 108 -0.83 -15.56 7.13
CA GLY A 108 -1.13 -16.70 6.24
C GLY A 108 -2.24 -16.46 5.22
N SER A 109 -2.54 -15.21 4.88
CA SER A 109 -3.60 -14.86 3.95
C SER A 109 -2.98 -14.89 2.57
N GLY A 110 -2.85 -16.11 2.05
CA GLY A 110 -2.99 -16.28 0.62
C GLY A 110 -4.17 -15.44 0.18
N SER A 111 -3.96 -14.60 -0.82
CA SER A 111 -5.01 -14.34 -1.78
C SER A 111 -5.39 -15.71 -2.34
N SER A 112 -6.37 -16.36 -1.71
CA SER A 112 -7.08 -17.48 -2.30
C SER A 112 -7.86 -16.93 -3.48
N SER A 113 -7.18 -16.65 -4.60
CA SER A 113 -7.80 -16.70 -5.91
C SER A 113 -7.87 -18.18 -6.27
N SER A 114 -8.84 -18.87 -5.67
CA SER A 114 -9.31 -20.16 -6.13
C SER A 114 -10.05 -19.96 -7.45
N SER A 115 -9.31 -19.92 -8.55
CA SER A 115 -9.83 -20.23 -9.88
C SER A 115 -8.68 -20.60 -10.82
N SER A 116 -8.38 -21.90 -10.82
CA SER A 116 -8.03 -22.70 -12.00
C SER A 116 -7.01 -22.11 -12.99
N SER A 117 -5.74 -22.45 -12.78
CA SER A 117 -4.99 -23.16 -13.82
C SER A 117 -3.86 -23.93 -13.16
N ALA A 118 -3.87 -25.27 -13.30
CA ALA A 118 -2.90 -26.22 -12.79
C ALA A 118 -1.45 -26.03 -13.33
N ALA A 119 -1.18 -24.93 -14.05
CA ALA A 119 0.16 -24.52 -14.48
C ALA A 119 0.84 -23.55 -13.49
N ALA A 120 0.12 -23.01 -12.50
CA ALA A 120 0.67 -22.07 -11.51
C ALA A 120 1.21 -22.75 -10.23
N GLU A 121 0.98 -24.06 -10.08
CA GLU A 121 1.27 -24.80 -8.84
C GLU A 121 2.71 -25.36 -8.78
N GLN A 122 3.49 -25.24 -9.86
CA GLN A 122 4.89 -25.69 -9.95
C GLN A 122 5.94 -24.57 -9.75
N LEU A 123 5.53 -23.36 -9.35
CA LEU A 123 6.45 -22.22 -9.15
C LEU A 123 6.35 -21.66 -7.71
N GLN A 124 6.74 -22.47 -6.72
CA GLN A 124 7.27 -22.02 -5.41
C GLN A 124 8.80 -21.83 -5.56
N PRO A 125 9.55 -21.02 -4.76
CA PRO A 125 9.27 -19.99 -3.76
C PRO A 125 9.74 -18.57 -4.22
N CYS A 126 10.12 -18.40 -5.50
CA CYS A 126 10.71 -17.18 -6.04
C CYS A 126 9.72 -16.01 -6.24
N ARG A 127 8.41 -16.23 -6.05
CA ARG A 127 7.36 -15.29 -6.47
C ARG A 127 7.11 -14.10 -5.53
N GLN A 128 7.69 -14.04 -4.33
CA GLN A 128 7.60 -12.86 -3.45
C GLN A 128 8.96 -12.59 -2.79
N GLY A 129 9.80 -11.85 -3.50
CA GLY A 129 11.13 -11.46 -3.01
C GLY A 129 11.13 -10.39 -1.92
N PHE A 130 10.17 -9.47 -1.96
CA PHE A 130 10.02 -8.39 -0.98
C PHE A 130 8.83 -8.66 -0.05
N ALA A 131 9.01 -8.39 1.24
CA ALA A 131 7.93 -8.43 2.21
C ALA A 131 6.95 -7.27 1.97
N ILE A 132 5.70 -7.48 2.37
CA ILE A 132 4.72 -6.38 2.45
C ILE A 132 5.17 -5.45 3.59
N GLY A 133 5.10 -4.15 3.35
CA GLY A 133 5.68 -3.12 4.21
C GLY A 133 7.12 -2.76 3.88
N ASN A 134 7.76 -3.43 2.90
CA ASN A 134 9.13 -3.11 2.49
C ASN A 134 9.22 -1.79 1.72
N VAL A 135 10.37 -1.16 1.90
CA VAL A 135 10.87 -0.02 1.15
C VAL A 135 12.33 -0.31 0.82
N ALA A 136 12.71 -0.13 -0.45
CA ALA A 136 14.11 -0.22 -0.87
C ALA A 136 14.39 0.84 -1.92
N ALA A 137 15.51 1.52 -1.78
CA ALA A 137 15.98 2.50 -2.75
C ALA A 137 17.20 1.98 -3.50
N PHE A 138 17.19 2.17 -4.82
CA PHE A 138 18.29 1.80 -5.70
C PHE A 138 18.87 3.04 -6.37
N ASP A 139 20.19 3.16 -6.44
CA ASP A 139 20.87 4.30 -7.06
C ASP A 139 20.65 4.31 -8.57
N MET A 140 20.04 5.38 -9.10
CA MET A 140 19.83 5.51 -10.55
C MET A 140 21.13 5.67 -11.34
N ASP A 141 22.20 6.12 -10.69
CA ASP A 141 23.51 6.34 -11.32
C ASP A 141 24.40 5.07 -11.27
N ASP A 142 24.02 4.03 -10.50
CA ASP A 142 24.70 2.73 -10.48
C ASP A 142 24.21 1.85 -11.64
N PRO A 143 25.08 1.43 -12.59
CA PRO A 143 24.68 0.60 -13.73
C PRO A 143 24.20 -0.80 -13.33
N GLU A 144 24.54 -1.27 -12.13
CA GLU A 144 24.09 -2.55 -11.61
C GLU A 144 22.76 -2.45 -10.85
N ALA A 145 22.27 -1.25 -10.55
CA ALA A 145 21.02 -1.06 -9.83
C ALA A 145 19.82 -1.71 -10.53
N VAL A 146 18.90 -2.22 -9.72
CA VAL A 146 17.81 -3.08 -10.20
C VAL A 146 16.42 -2.49 -9.96
N VAL A 147 15.48 -2.93 -10.79
CA VAL A 147 14.05 -2.80 -10.59
C VAL A 147 13.44 -4.20 -10.45
N SER A 148 12.49 -4.36 -9.52
CA SER A 148 11.81 -5.65 -9.30
C SER A 148 10.29 -5.45 -9.20
N PRO A 149 9.50 -6.11 -10.06
CA PRO A 149 8.05 -6.15 -9.92
C PRO A 149 7.60 -6.73 -8.57
N GLY A 150 8.38 -7.65 -8.01
CA GLY A 150 8.16 -8.21 -6.68
C GLY A 150 8.27 -7.19 -5.54
N GLY A 151 9.06 -6.12 -5.75
CA GLY A 151 9.25 -4.98 -4.83
C GLY A 151 8.23 -3.85 -4.98
N VAL A 152 7.41 -3.88 -6.03
CA VAL A 152 6.24 -3.01 -6.20
C VAL A 152 4.97 -3.73 -5.73
N GLY A 153 4.81 -5.00 -6.14
CA GLY A 153 3.63 -5.81 -5.91
C GLY A 153 2.74 -5.94 -7.17
N PHE A 154 1.84 -6.92 -7.14
CA PHE A 154 0.98 -7.23 -8.29
C PHE A 154 -0.10 -6.18 -8.53
N ASP A 155 -0.74 -5.68 -7.46
CA ASP A 155 -1.71 -4.59 -7.59
C ASP A 155 -0.96 -3.24 -7.58
N ILE A 156 -0.39 -2.90 -8.74
CA ILE A 156 0.37 -1.67 -8.96
C ILE A 156 -0.51 -0.47 -8.65
N ASN A 157 0.04 0.48 -7.91
CA ASN A 157 -0.65 1.65 -7.37
C ASN A 157 -1.96 1.30 -6.65
N CYS A 158 -2.01 0.15 -5.96
CA CYS A 158 -2.96 -0.02 -4.86
C CYS A 158 -2.77 1.15 -3.88
N GLY A 159 -3.84 1.85 -3.57
CA GLY A 159 -3.76 3.16 -2.93
C GLY A 159 -5.05 3.53 -2.22
N VAL A 160 -4.95 4.55 -1.38
CA VAL A 160 -6.07 5.05 -0.58
C VAL A 160 -6.36 6.48 -1.00
N ARG A 161 -7.64 6.79 -1.17
CA ARG A 161 -8.16 8.14 -1.37
C ARG A 161 -9.15 8.46 -0.27
N LEU A 162 -9.06 9.68 0.28
CA LEU A 162 -9.99 10.18 1.28
C LEU A 162 -10.74 11.40 0.75
N ILE A 163 -12.06 11.40 0.86
CA ILE A 163 -12.95 12.49 0.48
C ILE A 163 -13.60 13.01 1.76
N ARG A 164 -13.50 14.31 2.03
CA ARG A 164 -14.17 14.93 3.19
C ARG A 164 -15.63 15.25 2.87
N THR A 165 -16.40 15.58 3.89
CA THR A 165 -17.75 16.15 3.76
C THR A 165 -17.90 17.24 4.82
N ASN A 166 -18.88 18.11 4.66
CA ASN A 166 -19.31 19.03 5.72
C ASN A 166 -20.38 18.44 6.66
N LEU A 167 -20.77 17.18 6.43
CA LEU A 167 -21.73 16.45 7.26
C LEU A 167 -21.11 16.10 8.61
N THR A 168 -21.99 15.91 9.60
CA THR A 168 -21.63 15.42 10.92
C THR A 168 -22.14 14.00 11.12
N LEU A 169 -21.69 13.35 12.20
CA LEU A 169 -22.21 12.04 12.57
C LEU A 169 -23.73 12.06 12.76
N ALA A 170 -24.29 13.15 13.29
CA ALA A 170 -25.74 13.28 13.50
C ALA A 170 -26.52 13.29 12.18
N ASP A 171 -25.93 13.79 11.10
CA ASP A 171 -26.57 13.84 9.77
C ASP A 171 -26.52 12.47 9.08
N VAL A 172 -25.44 11.71 9.28
CA VAL A 172 -25.19 10.44 8.60
C VAL A 172 -25.81 9.25 9.35
N GLU A 173 -25.79 9.24 10.69
CA GLU A 173 -26.25 8.11 11.51
C GLU A 173 -27.68 7.63 11.18
N PRO A 174 -28.68 8.51 10.97
CA PRO A 174 -30.04 8.10 10.65
C PRO A 174 -30.17 7.44 9.27
N VAL A 175 -29.29 7.78 8.33
CA VAL A 175 -29.36 7.35 6.92
C VAL A 175 -28.24 6.37 6.54
N LYS A 176 -27.43 5.92 7.50
CA LYS A 176 -26.21 5.14 7.25
C LYS A 176 -26.42 3.90 6.39
N GLU A 177 -27.52 3.17 6.59
CA GLU A 177 -27.84 1.97 5.81
C GLU A 177 -28.22 2.32 4.37
N GLN A 178 -29.00 3.39 4.20
CA GLN A 178 -29.40 3.89 2.88
C GLN A 178 -28.21 4.45 2.12
N LEU A 179 -27.29 5.14 2.81
CA LEU A 179 -26.07 5.68 2.22
C LEU A 179 -25.11 4.56 1.81
N ALA A 180 -24.93 3.55 2.66
CA ALA A 180 -24.13 2.39 2.32
C ALA A 180 -24.71 1.62 1.12
N GLN A 181 -26.03 1.44 1.08
CA GLN A 181 -26.70 0.82 -0.05
C GLN A 181 -26.57 1.67 -1.32
N SER A 182 -26.74 2.99 -1.22
CA SER A 182 -26.58 3.91 -2.36
C SER A 182 -25.16 3.88 -2.91
N LEU A 183 -24.12 3.88 -2.07
CA LEU A 183 -22.73 3.69 -2.53
C LEU A 183 -22.53 2.33 -3.21
N PHE A 184 -23.11 1.26 -2.66
CA PHE A 184 -23.02 -0.08 -3.24
C PHE A 184 -23.70 -0.15 -4.62
N ASP A 185 -24.83 0.53 -4.80
CA ASP A 185 -25.56 0.56 -6.05
C ASP A 185 -24.83 1.39 -7.12
N HIS A 186 -24.10 2.44 -6.72
CA HIS A 186 -23.34 3.30 -7.63
C HIS A 186 -21.94 2.77 -7.94
N ILE A 187 -21.26 2.12 -6.99
CA ILE A 187 -19.87 1.67 -7.15
C ILE A 187 -19.86 0.16 -7.39
N PRO A 188 -19.50 -0.31 -8.61
CA PRO A 188 -19.43 -1.73 -8.89
C PRO A 188 -18.37 -2.43 -8.05
N VAL A 189 -18.80 -3.45 -7.31
CA VAL A 189 -17.93 -4.29 -6.48
C VAL A 189 -17.95 -5.74 -6.95
N GLY A 190 -16.89 -6.50 -6.66
CA GLY A 190 -16.83 -7.94 -6.94
C GLY A 190 -15.88 -8.34 -8.07
N VAL A 191 -15.60 -9.65 -8.15
CA VAL A 191 -14.76 -10.23 -9.20
C VAL A 191 -15.57 -10.36 -10.48
N GLY A 192 -15.09 -9.76 -11.57
CA GLY A 192 -15.77 -9.80 -12.87
C GLY A 192 -16.84 -8.74 -13.09
N SER A 193 -17.09 -7.89 -12.09
CA SER A 193 -17.97 -6.72 -12.23
C SER A 193 -17.40 -5.75 -13.25
N GLN A 194 -18.30 -5.13 -14.03
CA GLN A 194 -17.92 -4.17 -15.07
C GLN A 194 -18.10 -2.74 -14.60
N GLY A 195 -17.24 -1.86 -15.11
CA GLY A 195 -17.34 -0.43 -14.93
C GLY A 195 -18.63 0.16 -15.48
N ILE A 196 -19.18 1.14 -14.78
CA ILE A 196 -20.33 1.92 -15.28
C ILE A 196 -19.87 3.01 -16.24
N ILE A 197 -18.61 3.46 -16.13
CA ILE A 197 -18.05 4.49 -17.01
C ILE A 197 -17.80 3.91 -18.40
N PRO A 198 -18.47 4.42 -19.45
CA PRO A 198 -18.25 3.98 -20.82
C PRO A 198 -16.79 4.19 -21.21
N THR A 199 -16.07 3.10 -21.45
CA THR A 199 -14.64 3.14 -21.77
C THR A 199 -14.40 2.29 -23.01
N THR A 200 -14.01 2.92 -24.12
CA THR A 200 -13.55 2.19 -25.31
C THR A 200 -12.07 1.81 -25.19
N ALA A 201 -11.57 0.96 -26.08
CA ALA A 201 -10.15 0.62 -26.11
C ALA A 201 -9.26 1.87 -26.31
N ARG A 202 -9.73 2.85 -27.09
CA ARG A 202 -9.03 4.12 -27.30
C ARG A 202 -9.01 4.98 -26.04
N ASP A 203 -10.12 5.01 -25.31
CA ASP A 203 -10.21 5.76 -24.06
C ASP A 203 -9.32 5.15 -22.99
N LEU A 204 -9.23 3.82 -22.94
CA LEU A 204 -8.31 3.13 -22.05
C LEU A 204 -6.86 3.53 -22.35
N GLU A 205 -6.42 3.51 -23.61
CA GLU A 205 -5.06 3.92 -23.96
C GLU A 205 -4.78 5.37 -23.57
N ALA A 206 -5.74 6.27 -23.81
CA ALA A 206 -5.64 7.65 -23.39
C ALA A 206 -5.55 7.78 -21.85
N ALA A 207 -6.34 6.99 -21.10
CA ALA A 207 -6.30 6.96 -19.64
C ALA A 207 -4.96 6.42 -19.10
N LEU A 208 -4.34 5.43 -19.77
CA LEU A 208 -3.02 4.91 -19.40
C LEU A 208 -1.92 5.97 -19.56
N GLU A 209 -2.01 6.82 -20.58
CA GLU A 209 -1.02 7.87 -20.86
C GLU A 209 -1.24 9.15 -20.02
N MET A 210 -2.49 9.57 -19.88
CA MET A 210 -2.86 10.86 -19.28
C MET A 210 -3.19 10.75 -17.79
N GLY A 211 -3.47 9.56 -17.24
CA GLY A 211 -3.88 9.43 -15.85
C GLY A 211 -5.11 10.29 -15.53
N MET A 212 -5.11 11.00 -14.39
CA MET A 212 -6.23 11.87 -14.01
C MET A 212 -6.51 13.02 -14.97
N ASP A 213 -5.57 13.42 -15.84
CA ASP A 213 -5.86 14.40 -16.90
C ASP A 213 -6.96 13.90 -17.86
N TRP A 214 -7.04 12.58 -18.07
CA TRP A 214 -8.15 11.97 -18.81
C TRP A 214 -9.47 12.13 -18.05
N SER A 215 -9.49 11.81 -16.75
CA SER A 215 -10.69 11.95 -15.91
C SER A 215 -11.20 13.40 -15.87
N LEU A 216 -10.30 14.39 -15.83
CA LEU A 216 -10.66 15.81 -15.92
C LEU A 216 -11.31 16.15 -17.26
N ARG A 217 -10.70 15.70 -18.37
CA ARG A 217 -11.21 15.98 -19.73
C ARG A 217 -12.60 15.38 -19.95
N GLU A 218 -12.84 14.17 -19.46
CA GLU A 218 -14.13 13.49 -19.61
C GLU A 218 -15.18 13.93 -18.57
N GLY A 219 -14.81 14.77 -17.58
CA GLY A 219 -15.74 15.31 -16.57
C GLY A 219 -15.96 14.41 -15.34
N TYR A 220 -15.09 13.44 -15.09
CA TYR A 220 -15.15 12.52 -13.93
C TYR A 220 -14.27 12.98 -12.74
N ALA A 221 -13.69 14.17 -12.80
CA ALA A 221 -12.84 14.74 -11.75
C ALA A 221 -12.98 16.26 -11.71
N TRP A 222 -12.75 16.85 -10.55
CA TRP A 222 -12.56 18.29 -10.40
C TRP A 222 -11.08 18.65 -10.49
N ALA A 223 -10.76 19.89 -10.90
CA ALA A 223 -9.37 20.33 -11.05
C ALA A 223 -8.58 20.19 -9.74
N GLU A 224 -9.24 20.48 -8.63
CA GLU A 224 -8.72 20.42 -7.26
C GLU A 224 -8.41 18.97 -6.83
N ASP A 225 -9.12 17.97 -7.37
CA ASP A 225 -8.87 16.55 -7.06
C ASP A 225 -7.48 16.13 -7.54
N LYS A 226 -7.04 16.70 -8.67
CA LYS A 226 -5.71 16.46 -9.23
C LYS A 226 -4.63 17.05 -8.34
N GLU A 227 -4.84 18.25 -7.82
CA GLU A 227 -3.89 18.92 -6.91
C GLU A 227 -3.69 18.15 -5.61
N HIS A 228 -4.73 17.45 -5.14
CA HIS A 228 -4.71 16.62 -3.94
C HIS A 228 -4.38 15.14 -4.23
N CYS A 229 -3.75 14.84 -5.37
CA CYS A 229 -3.34 13.49 -5.72
C CYS A 229 -1.82 13.37 -5.83
N GLU A 230 -1.26 12.28 -5.33
CA GLU A 230 0.15 11.96 -5.52
C GLU A 230 0.52 11.96 -7.02
N GLU A 231 1.65 12.58 -7.38
CA GLU A 231 2.05 12.83 -8.79
C GLU A 231 1.04 13.61 -9.62
N TYR A 232 0.16 14.40 -8.99
CA TYR A 232 -0.97 15.01 -9.69
C TYR A 232 -1.80 13.97 -10.49
N GLY A 233 -1.85 12.73 -9.99
CA GLY A 233 -2.57 11.63 -10.61
C GLY A 233 -2.00 11.13 -11.95
N ARG A 234 -0.74 11.43 -12.27
CA ARG A 234 -0.12 11.01 -13.54
C ARG A 234 1.40 10.80 -13.44
N MET A 235 1.86 9.60 -13.80
CA MET A 235 3.25 9.33 -14.12
C MET A 235 3.53 9.64 -15.59
N LEU A 236 4.50 10.54 -15.84
CA LEU A 236 4.81 11.07 -17.17
C LEU A 236 5.55 10.09 -18.09
N ASN A 237 6.23 9.09 -17.52
CA ASN A 237 6.96 8.08 -18.28
C ASN A 237 6.07 6.89 -18.71
N ALA A 238 4.75 7.02 -18.62
CA ALA A 238 3.81 5.98 -19.04
C ALA A 238 3.84 5.80 -20.56
N ASP A 239 4.05 4.56 -21.01
CA ASP A 239 3.97 4.18 -22.42
C ASP A 239 2.95 3.03 -22.60
N PRO A 240 1.75 3.30 -23.16
CA PRO A 240 0.74 2.26 -23.39
C PRO A 240 1.16 1.17 -24.36
N SER A 241 2.23 1.36 -25.16
CA SER A 241 2.77 0.33 -26.06
C SER A 241 3.48 -0.80 -25.30
N LYS A 242 3.93 -0.53 -24.06
CA LYS A 242 4.57 -1.51 -23.17
C LYS A 242 3.58 -2.35 -22.37
N VAL A 243 2.29 -2.01 -22.43
CA VAL A 243 1.23 -2.76 -21.76
C VAL A 243 0.67 -3.82 -22.71
N SER A 244 0.77 -5.08 -22.32
CA SER A 244 0.32 -6.20 -23.15
C SER A 244 -1.18 -6.10 -23.48
N ALA A 245 -1.57 -6.64 -24.65
CA ALA A 245 -2.98 -6.72 -25.03
C ALA A 245 -3.80 -7.52 -24.00
N ARG A 246 -3.19 -8.53 -23.37
CA ARG A 246 -3.82 -9.29 -22.28
C ARG A 246 -4.11 -8.41 -21.06
N ALA A 247 -3.18 -7.55 -20.66
CA ALA A 247 -3.39 -6.61 -19.56
C ALA A 247 -4.50 -5.60 -19.87
N LYS A 248 -4.49 -5.04 -21.09
CA LYS A 248 -5.55 -4.13 -21.57
C LYS A 248 -6.92 -4.81 -21.59
N ASN A 249 -7.01 -6.04 -22.11
CA ASN A 249 -8.27 -6.81 -22.16
C ASN A 249 -8.82 -7.14 -20.76
N ARG A 250 -7.95 -7.35 -19.76
CA ARG A 250 -8.36 -7.55 -18.36
C ARG A 250 -8.78 -6.25 -17.69
N GLY A 251 -8.10 -5.14 -17.99
CA GLY A 251 -8.35 -3.82 -17.40
C GLY A 251 -9.60 -3.14 -17.95
N LEU A 252 -9.81 -3.18 -19.27
CA LEU A 252 -10.89 -2.47 -19.95
C LEU A 252 -12.28 -2.63 -19.28
N PRO A 253 -12.77 -3.85 -18.99
CA PRO A 253 -14.07 -3.99 -18.35
C PRO A 253 -14.08 -3.57 -16.88
N GLN A 254 -12.93 -3.46 -16.22
CA GLN A 254 -12.81 -3.24 -14.76
C GLN A 254 -12.59 -1.77 -14.37
N MET A 255 -12.58 -0.84 -15.33
CA MET A 255 -12.38 0.58 -15.06
C MET A 255 -13.56 1.14 -14.24
N GLY A 256 -13.29 1.93 -13.21
CA GLY A 256 -14.33 2.44 -12.31
C GLY A 256 -14.95 1.38 -11.39
N THR A 257 -14.20 0.33 -11.04
CA THR A 257 -14.66 -0.72 -10.12
C THR A 257 -13.75 -0.84 -8.90
N LEU A 258 -14.34 -1.25 -7.78
CA LEU A 258 -13.63 -1.45 -6.53
C LEU A 258 -12.84 -2.76 -6.52
N GLY A 259 -13.49 -3.83 -7.00
CA GLY A 259 -12.92 -5.17 -7.00
C GLY A 259 -13.19 -6.03 -5.78
N ALA A 260 -12.18 -6.80 -5.39
CA ALA A 260 -12.23 -7.82 -4.34
C ALA A 260 -10.96 -7.76 -3.47
N GLY A 261 -10.81 -8.69 -2.52
CA GLY A 261 -9.69 -8.69 -1.58
C GLY A 261 -9.88 -7.68 -0.45
N ASN A 262 -8.83 -6.95 -0.11
CA ASN A 262 -8.82 -5.90 0.92
C ASN A 262 -9.32 -4.53 0.40
N HIS A 263 -9.88 -4.46 -0.80
CA HIS A 263 -10.47 -3.24 -1.34
C HIS A 263 -11.85 -2.99 -0.73
N TYR A 264 -12.13 -1.72 -0.43
CA TYR A 264 -13.38 -1.24 0.17
C TYR A 264 -13.59 0.25 -0.12
N ALA A 265 -14.85 0.68 -0.07
CA ALA A 265 -15.24 2.07 0.11
C ALA A 265 -15.97 2.13 1.47
N GLU A 266 -15.50 2.97 2.37
CA GLU A 266 -15.99 3.04 3.75
C GLU A 266 -16.44 4.46 4.09
N ILE A 267 -17.58 4.56 4.78
CA ILE A 267 -18.12 5.82 5.29
C ILE A 267 -17.74 5.95 6.76
N GLN A 268 -17.01 7.02 7.07
CA GLN A 268 -16.63 7.45 8.42
C GLN A 268 -17.09 8.91 8.64
N VAL A 269 -18.22 9.30 8.04
CA VAL A 269 -18.64 10.69 7.71
C VAL A 269 -17.87 11.27 6.52
N CYS A 270 -16.57 11.03 6.46
CA CYS A 270 -15.77 11.09 5.23
C CYS A 270 -15.85 9.76 4.46
N VAL A 271 -15.47 9.76 3.17
CA VAL A 271 -15.43 8.55 2.35
C VAL A 271 -13.98 8.15 2.09
N MET A 272 -13.59 6.98 2.58
CA MET A 272 -12.28 6.39 2.27
C MET A 272 -12.44 5.30 1.23
N THR A 273 -11.70 5.40 0.13
CA THR A 273 -11.69 4.39 -0.94
C THR A 273 -10.31 3.76 -1.04
N HIS A 274 -10.25 2.44 -0.90
CA HIS A 274 -9.04 1.65 -1.05
C HIS A 274 -9.17 0.74 -2.27
N CYS A 275 -8.36 1.01 -3.30
CA CYS A 275 -8.33 0.25 -4.54
C CYS A 275 -7.05 0.52 -5.35
N GLY A 276 -6.75 -0.35 -6.32
CA GLY A 276 -5.60 -0.25 -7.21
C GLY A 276 -5.93 -0.38 -8.69
N SER A 277 -4.97 -0.94 -9.43
CA SER A 277 -4.98 -1.07 -10.90
C SER A 277 -5.71 -2.31 -11.42
N ARG A 278 -6.37 -3.04 -10.51
CA ARG A 278 -7.25 -4.17 -10.84
C ARG A 278 -6.49 -5.25 -11.62
N GLY A 279 -7.16 -5.93 -12.55
CA GLY A 279 -6.56 -6.96 -13.38
C GLY A 279 -5.45 -6.46 -14.31
N LEU A 280 -5.40 -5.15 -14.61
CA LEU A 280 -4.41 -4.57 -15.51
C LEU A 280 -3.03 -4.60 -14.88
N GLY A 281 -2.85 -3.99 -13.70
CA GLY A 281 -1.54 -3.99 -13.04
C GLY A 281 -1.08 -5.38 -12.61
N HIS A 282 -2.02 -6.25 -12.19
CA HIS A 282 -1.68 -7.65 -11.90
C HIS A 282 -1.08 -8.34 -13.12
N GLN A 283 -1.65 -8.11 -14.31
CA GLN A 283 -1.12 -8.70 -15.53
C GLN A 283 0.22 -8.06 -15.93
N VAL A 284 0.38 -6.73 -15.81
CA VAL A 284 1.66 -6.04 -16.03
C VAL A 284 2.77 -6.61 -15.15
N ALA A 285 2.50 -6.80 -13.85
CA ALA A 285 3.46 -7.41 -12.95
C ALA A 285 3.76 -8.88 -13.30
N THR A 286 2.75 -9.64 -13.74
CA THR A 286 2.94 -11.04 -14.17
C THR A 286 3.79 -11.14 -15.42
N ASP A 287 3.54 -10.29 -16.41
CA ASP A 287 4.27 -10.28 -17.68
C ASP A 287 5.73 -9.90 -17.43
N ALA A 288 5.98 -8.85 -16.63
CA ALA A 288 7.33 -8.41 -16.28
C ALA A 288 8.10 -9.46 -15.46
N LEU A 289 7.44 -10.17 -14.53
CA LEU A 289 8.10 -11.25 -13.78
C LEU A 289 8.61 -12.35 -14.70
N VAL A 290 7.81 -12.78 -15.68
CA VAL A 290 8.23 -13.83 -16.64
C VAL A 290 9.41 -13.38 -17.49
N GLU A 291 9.40 -12.12 -17.95
CA GLU A 291 10.49 -11.55 -18.74
C GLU A 291 11.78 -11.39 -17.90
N MET A 292 11.67 -10.90 -16.67
CA MET A 292 12.81 -10.67 -15.79
C MET A 292 13.40 -11.95 -15.19
N GLU A 293 12.58 -12.99 -14.95
CA GLU A 293 13.09 -14.31 -14.55
C GLU A 293 14.02 -14.91 -15.61
N ALA A 294 13.76 -14.65 -16.89
CA ALA A 294 14.64 -15.07 -17.98
C ALA A 294 15.94 -14.24 -18.06
N ALA A 295 15.92 -12.98 -17.61
CA ALA A 295 17.07 -12.08 -17.63
C ALA A 295 18.00 -12.24 -16.42
N MET A 296 17.44 -12.23 -15.20
CA MET A 296 18.17 -12.44 -13.94
C MET A 296 17.31 -13.21 -12.94
N ALA A 297 17.68 -14.46 -12.67
CA ALA A 297 16.92 -15.36 -11.80
C ALA A 297 16.84 -14.91 -10.32
N GLN A 298 17.75 -14.04 -9.85
CA GLN A 298 17.77 -13.60 -8.45
C GLN A 298 16.59 -12.65 -8.16
N LEU A 299 15.58 -13.13 -7.43
CA LEU A 299 14.37 -12.39 -7.03
C LEU A 299 13.57 -11.76 -8.20
N ALA A 300 13.72 -12.30 -9.42
CA ALA A 300 13.04 -11.83 -10.63
C ALA A 300 13.14 -10.30 -10.80
N CYS A 301 14.36 -9.80 -10.95
CA CYS A 301 14.66 -8.38 -11.15
C CYS A 301 15.39 -8.16 -12.48
N ALA A 302 15.46 -6.91 -12.93
CA ALA A 302 16.30 -6.52 -14.06
C ALA A 302 17.06 -5.24 -13.72
N ARG A 303 18.16 -4.97 -14.41
CA ARG A 303 18.87 -3.69 -14.27
C ARG A 303 17.95 -2.55 -14.70
N ILE A 304 17.94 -1.44 -13.97
CA ILE A 304 17.05 -0.30 -14.22
C ILE A 304 17.18 0.19 -15.67
N ASN A 305 18.41 0.27 -16.17
CA ASN A 305 18.72 0.78 -17.51
C ASN A 305 18.68 -0.30 -18.61
N SER A 306 18.32 -1.55 -18.29
CA SER A 306 18.11 -2.57 -19.32
C SER A 306 16.79 -2.33 -20.05
N ARG A 307 16.62 -3.00 -21.19
CA ARG A 307 15.37 -2.94 -21.95
C ARG A 307 14.19 -3.41 -21.10
N GLU A 308 14.34 -4.54 -20.43
CA GLU A 308 13.32 -5.16 -19.57
C GLU A 308 12.97 -4.25 -18.38
N GLY A 309 13.98 -3.61 -17.78
CA GLY A 309 13.79 -2.65 -16.69
C GLY A 309 13.01 -1.42 -17.12
N GLN A 310 13.38 -0.81 -18.25
CA GLN A 310 12.69 0.37 -18.79
C GLN A 310 11.28 0.05 -19.30
N ASP A 311 11.11 -1.07 -20.01
CA ASP A 311 9.80 -1.52 -20.51
C ASP A 311 8.84 -1.75 -19.32
N TYR A 312 9.32 -2.37 -18.22
CA TYR A 312 8.52 -2.52 -16.99
C TYR A 312 8.20 -1.19 -16.32
N LEU A 313 9.16 -0.27 -16.16
CA LEU A 313 8.91 1.02 -15.52
C LEU A 313 7.85 1.84 -16.26
N GLN A 314 7.85 1.80 -17.59
CA GLN A 314 6.86 2.47 -18.42
C GLN A 314 5.49 1.77 -18.35
N ALA A 315 5.45 0.44 -18.35
CA ALA A 315 4.20 -0.32 -18.18
C ALA A 315 3.61 -0.17 -16.76
N MET A 316 4.46 -0.10 -15.74
CA MET A 316 4.07 0.16 -14.35
C MET A 316 3.49 1.56 -14.22
N ALA A 317 4.09 2.58 -14.87
CA ALA A 317 3.56 3.93 -14.90
C ALA A 317 2.15 3.99 -15.54
N CYS A 318 1.91 3.24 -16.63
CA CYS A 318 0.58 3.06 -17.20
C CYS A 318 -0.41 2.43 -16.20
N ALA A 319 0.00 1.38 -15.49
CA ALA A 319 -0.83 0.74 -14.47
C ALA A 319 -1.10 1.69 -13.28
N ALA A 320 -0.15 2.54 -12.92
CA ALA A 320 -0.33 3.57 -11.91
C ALA A 320 -1.36 4.62 -12.35
N ASN A 321 -1.25 5.11 -13.59
CA ASN A 321 -2.21 6.03 -14.20
C ASN A 321 -3.62 5.43 -14.22
N TYR A 322 -3.76 4.16 -14.61
CA TYR A 322 -5.03 3.44 -14.54
C TYR A 322 -5.63 3.46 -13.13
N ALA A 323 -4.83 3.19 -12.09
CA ALA A 323 -5.32 3.13 -10.72
C ALA A 323 -5.83 4.50 -10.21
N TRP A 324 -5.15 5.60 -10.55
CA TRP A 324 -5.62 6.94 -10.21
C TRP A 324 -6.91 7.30 -10.94
N VAL A 325 -7.01 6.97 -12.24
CA VAL A 325 -8.27 7.12 -13.00
C VAL A 325 -9.37 6.31 -12.33
N ASN A 326 -9.10 5.07 -11.95
CA ASN A 326 -10.06 4.20 -11.27
C ASN A 326 -10.55 4.81 -9.95
N ARG A 327 -9.65 5.31 -9.10
CA ARG A 327 -10.02 6.01 -7.83
C ARG A 327 -10.77 7.32 -8.08
N SER A 328 -10.43 8.05 -9.14
CA SER A 328 -11.17 9.24 -9.55
C SER A 328 -12.59 8.92 -10.00
N SER A 329 -12.76 7.86 -10.79
CA SER A 329 -14.07 7.34 -11.18
C SER A 329 -14.92 6.97 -9.97
N MET A 330 -14.34 6.30 -8.95
CA MET A 330 -15.04 6.00 -7.71
C MET A 330 -15.37 7.26 -6.89
N THR A 331 -14.53 8.29 -6.95
CA THR A 331 -14.81 9.60 -6.34
C THR A 331 -16.05 10.23 -6.95
N PHE A 332 -16.15 10.23 -8.28
CA PHE A 332 -17.31 10.71 -9.01
C PHE A 332 -18.59 9.95 -8.64
N LEU A 333 -18.53 8.61 -8.62
CA LEU A 333 -19.68 7.77 -8.24
C LEU A 333 -20.09 7.97 -6.78
N ALA A 334 -19.13 8.14 -5.86
CA ALA A 334 -19.43 8.44 -4.46
C ALA A 334 -20.12 9.80 -4.31
N ARG A 335 -19.67 10.82 -5.05
CA ARG A 335 -20.33 12.13 -5.09
C ARG A 335 -21.77 12.04 -5.58
N GLN A 336 -22.04 11.23 -6.61
CA GLN A 336 -23.41 10.99 -7.10
C GLN A 336 -24.30 10.33 -6.05
N ALA A 337 -23.79 9.30 -5.36
CA ALA A 337 -24.54 8.59 -4.32
C ALA A 337 -24.95 9.51 -3.16
N PHE A 338 -24.02 10.37 -2.70
CA PHE A 338 -24.30 11.37 -1.67
C PHE A 338 -25.28 12.43 -2.17
N ALA A 339 -25.08 12.94 -3.39
CA ALA A 339 -25.96 13.95 -3.96
C ALA A 339 -27.41 13.47 -4.09
N GLN A 340 -27.60 12.21 -4.50
CA GLN A 340 -28.93 11.61 -4.59
C GLN A 340 -29.58 11.47 -3.21
N LEU A 341 -28.85 10.99 -2.20
CA LEU A 341 -29.43 10.74 -0.88
C LEU A 341 -29.77 12.03 -0.12
N PHE A 342 -28.85 13.01 -0.15
CA PHE A 342 -29.01 14.27 0.58
C PHE A 342 -29.73 15.37 -0.21
N SER A 343 -30.07 15.11 -1.49
CA SER A 343 -30.71 16.09 -2.38
C SER A 343 -29.94 17.43 -2.44
N ALA A 344 -28.62 17.34 -2.41
CA ALA A 344 -27.68 18.47 -2.41
C ALA A 344 -26.59 18.21 -3.45
N THR A 345 -25.97 19.26 -3.97
CA THR A 345 -24.85 19.04 -4.89
C THR A 345 -23.61 18.56 -4.12
N PRO A 346 -22.66 17.83 -4.76
CA PRO A 346 -21.44 17.44 -4.09
C PRO A 346 -20.59 18.63 -3.60
N ASP A 347 -20.76 19.80 -4.22
CA ASP A 347 -20.14 21.07 -3.79
C ASP A 347 -20.78 21.59 -2.50
N ASP A 348 -22.12 21.58 -2.40
CA ASP A 348 -22.85 21.94 -1.17
C ASP A 348 -22.48 21.01 0.01
N LEU A 349 -22.14 19.75 -0.28
CA LEU A 349 -21.71 18.74 0.68
C LEU A 349 -20.19 18.79 0.98
N ASP A 350 -19.47 19.71 0.36
CA ASP A 350 -18.03 19.94 0.55
C ASP A 350 -17.20 18.66 0.30
N MET A 351 -17.54 17.92 -0.77
CA MET A 351 -16.97 16.61 -1.11
C MET A 351 -15.60 16.69 -1.81
N ALA A 352 -14.69 17.49 -1.25
CA ALA A 352 -13.33 17.65 -1.75
C ALA A 352 -12.44 16.45 -1.39
N VAL A 353 -11.51 16.09 -2.27
CA VAL A 353 -10.47 15.10 -1.98
C VAL A 353 -9.48 15.70 -0.98
N VAL A 354 -9.29 15.03 0.16
CA VAL A 354 -8.25 15.39 1.12
C VAL A 354 -6.89 15.01 0.55
N TYR A 355 -6.72 13.74 0.20
CA TYR A 355 -5.53 13.26 -0.48
C TYR A 355 -5.77 11.91 -1.17
N ASP A 356 -4.94 11.57 -2.15
CA ASP A 356 -4.84 10.25 -2.77
C ASP A 356 -3.38 9.80 -2.80
N VAL A 357 -3.11 8.64 -2.21
CA VAL A 357 -1.74 8.14 -2.03
C VAL A 357 -1.60 6.66 -2.42
N SER A 358 -0.48 6.36 -3.05
CA SER A 358 -0.08 5.01 -3.47
C SER A 358 0.62 4.23 -2.36
N ARG A 359 0.50 2.89 -2.42
CA ARG A 359 1.15 1.94 -1.49
C ARG A 359 2.06 0.91 -2.16
N ASN A 360 1.84 0.70 -3.46
CA ASN A 360 2.53 -0.30 -4.28
C ASN A 360 3.07 0.40 -5.53
N VAL A 361 4.26 0.99 -5.47
CA VAL A 361 4.81 1.75 -6.61
C VAL A 361 6.34 1.83 -6.49
N ALA A 362 7.03 1.95 -7.63
CA ALA A 362 8.41 2.41 -7.65
C ALA A 362 8.48 3.82 -8.22
N LYS A 363 9.23 4.71 -7.57
CA LYS A 363 9.35 6.12 -7.98
C LYS A 363 10.78 6.61 -7.95
N VAL A 364 11.14 7.43 -8.94
CA VAL A 364 12.40 8.15 -8.94
C VAL A 364 12.25 9.37 -8.04
N GLU A 365 13.03 9.42 -6.97
CA GLU A 365 12.98 10.46 -5.96
C GLU A 365 14.39 10.96 -5.64
N GLU A 366 14.50 12.22 -5.26
CA GLU A 366 15.77 12.79 -4.80
C GLU A 366 15.84 12.72 -3.28
N HIS A 367 16.93 12.13 -2.77
CA HIS A 367 17.15 11.95 -1.33
C HIS A 367 18.56 12.37 -0.96
N MET A 368 18.73 12.73 0.33
CA MET A 368 20.05 12.98 0.91
C MET A 368 20.57 11.72 1.59
N VAL A 369 21.63 11.14 1.02
CA VAL A 369 22.29 9.94 1.54
C VAL A 369 23.72 10.29 1.89
N ASP A 370 24.08 10.17 3.17
CA ASP A 370 25.42 10.47 3.69
C ASP A 370 25.97 11.84 3.24
N GLY A 371 25.09 12.85 3.23
CA GLY A 371 25.39 14.23 2.81
C GLY A 371 25.48 14.44 1.29
N LYS A 372 25.18 13.44 0.46
CA LYS A 372 25.18 13.52 -1.00
C LYS A 372 23.77 13.41 -1.57
N ARG A 373 23.45 14.27 -2.54
CA ARG A 373 22.16 14.25 -3.24
C ARG A 373 22.20 13.12 -4.24
N MET A 374 21.31 12.15 -4.09
CA MET A 374 21.21 10.98 -4.94
C MET A 374 19.82 10.90 -5.55
N ARG A 375 19.74 10.43 -6.80
CA ARG A 375 18.48 10.06 -7.44
C ARG A 375 18.27 8.58 -7.24
N LEU A 376 17.18 8.21 -6.57
CA LEU A 376 16.93 6.85 -6.15
C LEU A 376 15.62 6.34 -6.76
N LEU A 377 15.61 5.11 -7.25
CA LEU A 377 14.39 4.38 -7.54
C LEU A 377 13.88 3.72 -6.26
N VAL A 378 12.94 4.38 -5.59
CA VAL A 378 12.35 3.93 -4.33
C VAL A 378 11.19 2.99 -4.62
N HIS A 379 11.37 1.70 -4.34
CA HIS A 379 10.33 0.68 -4.35
C HIS A 379 9.56 0.72 -3.04
N ARG A 380 8.24 0.78 -3.13
CA ARG A 380 7.32 0.69 -2.00
C ARG A 380 6.30 -0.41 -2.28
N LYS A 381 6.17 -1.35 -1.35
CA LYS A 381 5.17 -2.42 -1.39
C LYS A 381 4.48 -2.50 -0.05
N GLY A 382 3.20 -2.15 0.00
CA GLY A 382 2.48 -1.98 1.27
C GLY A 382 3.04 -0.85 2.12
N SER A 383 3.66 0.17 1.49
CA SER A 383 4.22 1.33 2.17
C SER A 383 3.90 2.61 1.40
N THR A 384 3.65 3.70 2.12
CA THR A 384 3.22 4.97 1.55
C THR A 384 4.28 6.03 1.67
N ARG A 385 4.36 6.90 0.67
CA ARG A 385 5.19 8.09 0.68
C ARG A 385 4.70 9.13 1.69
N ALA A 386 5.63 9.77 2.37
CA ALA A 386 5.41 10.65 3.51
C ALA A 386 6.41 11.82 3.51
N PHE A 387 6.31 12.70 2.51
CA PHE A 387 7.17 13.86 2.40
C PHE A 387 6.99 14.85 3.57
N PRO A 388 8.09 15.49 4.00
CA PRO A 388 8.08 16.39 5.14
C PRO A 388 7.40 17.72 4.79
N PRO A 389 7.11 18.57 5.79
CA PRO A 389 6.75 19.96 5.54
C PRO A 389 7.77 20.64 4.62
N HIS A 390 7.30 21.58 3.80
CA HIS A 390 8.07 22.38 2.85
C HIS A 390 8.64 21.63 1.64
N HIS A 391 8.31 20.35 1.47
CA HIS A 391 8.75 19.60 0.29
C HIS A 391 8.06 20.13 -0.99
N PRO A 392 8.77 20.39 -2.10
CA PRO A 392 8.18 21.06 -3.27
C PRO A 392 7.09 20.25 -3.97
N LEU A 393 7.07 18.92 -3.80
CA LEU A 393 6.09 18.02 -4.41
C LEU A 393 4.81 17.83 -3.57
N ILE A 394 4.65 18.50 -2.43
CA ILE A 394 3.38 18.45 -1.67
C ILE A 394 2.47 19.63 -2.05
N PRO A 395 1.14 19.45 -2.03
CA PRO A 395 0.20 20.53 -2.32
C PRO A 395 0.40 21.73 -1.42
N VAL A 396 0.08 22.93 -1.91
CA VAL A 396 0.30 24.21 -1.22
C VAL A 396 -0.31 24.21 0.19
N ASP A 397 -1.52 23.67 0.32
CA ASP A 397 -2.27 23.60 1.58
C ASP A 397 -1.57 22.78 2.67
N TYR A 398 -0.71 21.84 2.26
CA TYR A 398 0.00 20.91 3.15
C TYR A 398 1.48 21.28 3.35
N GLN A 399 1.93 22.39 2.77
CA GLN A 399 3.32 22.84 2.86
C GLN A 399 3.80 23.00 4.31
N LEU A 400 2.93 23.42 5.23
CA LEU A 400 3.30 23.62 6.64
C LEU A 400 3.13 22.37 7.52
N THR A 401 2.32 21.40 7.09
CA THR A 401 1.97 20.22 7.88
C THR A 401 2.72 18.96 7.45
N GLY A 402 3.18 18.91 6.20
CA GLY A 402 3.71 17.71 5.57
C GLY A 402 2.64 16.93 4.81
N GLN A 403 3.07 15.98 3.98
CA GLN A 403 2.20 15.20 3.11
C GLN A 403 1.17 14.40 3.93
N PRO A 404 -0.13 14.43 3.61
CA PRO A 404 -1.09 13.53 4.23
C PRO A 404 -0.78 12.07 3.91
N VAL A 405 -0.80 11.24 4.93
CA VAL A 405 -0.52 9.81 4.84
C VAL A 405 -1.78 9.08 5.31
N LEU A 406 -2.41 8.36 4.37
CA LEU A 406 -3.68 7.68 4.60
C LEU A 406 -3.43 6.22 4.95
N ILE A 407 -3.67 5.86 6.21
CA ILE A 407 -3.56 4.50 6.72
C ILE A 407 -4.97 3.92 6.75
N GLY A 408 -5.28 3.14 5.72
CA GLY A 408 -6.63 2.62 5.52
C GLY A 408 -6.82 1.24 6.12
N GLY A 409 -7.86 1.14 6.98
CA GLY A 409 -8.36 -0.01 7.77
C GLY A 409 -8.39 -1.36 7.06
N THR A 410 -8.46 -2.44 7.83
CA THR A 410 -9.27 -3.58 7.41
C THR A 410 -10.73 -3.22 7.58
N MET A 411 -11.59 -3.84 6.79
CA MET A 411 -13.03 -3.61 6.79
C MET A 411 -13.61 -3.61 8.22
N GLY A 412 -14.11 -2.45 8.69
CA GLY A 412 -14.67 -2.30 10.04
C GLY A 412 -13.66 -2.07 11.17
N THR A 413 -12.40 -1.75 10.85
CA THR A 413 -11.38 -1.31 11.81
C THR A 413 -11.03 0.16 11.60
N CYS A 414 -10.45 0.80 12.63
CA CYS A 414 -10.08 2.21 12.55
C CYS A 414 -9.06 2.47 11.44
N SER A 415 -9.26 3.56 10.71
CA SER A 415 -8.29 4.14 9.78
C SER A 415 -7.66 5.39 10.39
N TYR A 416 -6.49 5.81 9.89
CA TYR A 416 -5.76 6.98 10.39
C TYR A 416 -5.31 7.91 9.27
N VAL A 417 -5.27 9.20 9.59
CA VAL A 417 -4.61 10.22 8.77
C VAL A 417 -3.39 10.72 9.55
N LEU A 418 -2.22 10.55 8.96
CA LEU A 418 -0.94 11.00 9.49
C LEU A 418 -0.36 12.08 8.58
N THR A 419 0.74 12.70 9.01
CA THR A 419 1.49 13.65 8.19
C THR A 419 2.96 13.24 8.12
N GLY A 420 3.57 13.39 6.94
CA GLY A 420 5.00 13.16 6.77
C GLY A 420 5.85 14.08 7.63
N THR A 421 7.05 13.61 8.00
CA THR A 421 7.95 14.31 8.92
C THR A 421 9.38 14.35 8.39
N GLU A 422 10.17 15.33 8.85
CA GLU A 422 11.58 15.45 8.48
C GLU A 422 12.39 14.21 8.90
N LYS A 423 12.08 13.67 10.09
CA LYS A 423 12.71 12.44 10.57
C LYS A 423 12.40 11.25 9.65
N GLY A 424 11.13 11.08 9.26
CA GLY A 424 10.74 10.03 8.32
C GLY A 424 11.37 10.18 6.94
N PHE A 425 11.55 11.43 6.48
CA PHE A 425 12.25 11.73 5.23
C PHE A 425 13.72 11.29 5.28
N GLN A 426 14.45 11.68 6.31
CA GLN A 426 15.90 11.42 6.43
C GLN A 426 16.25 9.98 6.81
N GLU A 427 15.45 9.35 7.68
CA GLU A 427 15.74 8.02 8.21
C GLU A 427 15.07 6.88 7.43
N HIS A 428 13.96 7.14 6.72
CA HIS A 428 13.12 6.08 6.11
C HIS A 428 12.79 6.33 4.64
N LEU A 429 13.55 7.19 3.94
CA LEU A 429 13.30 7.52 2.53
C LEU A 429 11.86 8.01 2.31
N ALA A 430 11.35 8.77 3.29
CA ALA A 430 9.99 9.29 3.30
C ALA A 430 8.92 8.20 3.21
N ALA A 431 9.08 7.06 3.88
CA ALA A 431 8.12 5.97 3.81
C ALA A 431 7.49 5.61 5.17
N HIS A 432 6.21 5.22 5.13
CA HIS A 432 5.46 4.71 6.28
C HIS A 432 4.75 3.38 5.97
N ALA A 433 4.55 2.58 7.01
CA ALA A 433 3.76 1.35 6.98
C ALA A 433 2.33 1.63 6.51
N THR A 434 1.73 0.72 5.74
CA THR A 434 0.31 0.85 5.40
C THR A 434 -0.46 -0.47 5.47
N GLU A 435 -0.85 -0.75 6.69
CA GLU A 435 -1.96 -1.57 7.14
C GLU A 435 -2.06 -3.08 6.80
N GLN A 436 -1.92 -3.87 7.87
CA GLN A 436 -2.64 -5.06 8.33
C GLN A 436 -2.17 -5.37 9.77
N GLY A 437 -2.94 -4.95 10.78
CA GLY A 437 -2.75 -5.38 12.18
C GLY A 437 -1.71 -4.62 13.03
N GLY A 438 -1.17 -3.49 12.57
CA GLY A 438 -0.12 -2.76 13.29
C GLY A 438 -0.31 -1.26 13.34
N CYS A 439 -1.21 -0.75 14.20
CA CYS A 439 -1.27 0.68 14.56
C CYS A 439 0.07 1.21 15.14
N ALA A 440 1.00 0.32 15.47
CA ALA A 440 2.18 0.64 16.28
C ALA A 440 3.52 0.75 15.51
N ALA A 441 3.55 0.50 14.20
CA ALA A 441 4.69 0.92 13.37
C ALA A 441 4.59 2.41 12.95
N ALA A 442 3.39 3.00 13.04
CA ALA A 442 3.13 4.40 12.74
C ALA A 442 3.78 5.39 13.72
N THR A 443 4.17 4.93 14.92
CA THR A 443 4.57 5.80 16.04
C THR A 443 6.04 6.22 16.05
N ALA A 444 6.93 5.62 15.25
CA ALA A 444 8.37 5.97 15.29
C ALA A 444 8.73 7.24 14.50
N ALA A 445 7.90 7.62 13.53
CA ALA A 445 8.22 8.68 12.57
C ALA A 445 7.03 9.57 12.15
N ALA A 446 5.84 9.39 12.71
CA ALA A 446 4.71 10.29 12.51
C ALA A 446 4.12 10.72 13.86
N THR A 447 3.76 11.99 13.98
CA THR A 447 2.95 12.45 15.10
C THR A 447 1.50 12.04 14.82
N SER A 448 0.88 11.29 15.72
CA SER A 448 -0.57 11.07 15.65
C SER A 448 -1.26 12.40 15.94
N TRP A 449 -1.95 12.96 14.96
CA TRP A 449 -2.82 14.10 15.17
C TRP A 449 -4.23 13.56 15.33
N SER A 450 -4.86 13.80 16.49
CA SER A 450 -6.29 13.54 16.60
C SER A 450 -7.01 14.37 15.52
N THR A 451 -7.96 13.76 14.84
CA THR A 451 -8.79 14.37 13.79
C THR A 451 -9.24 15.79 14.17
N ALA A 452 -9.56 16.03 15.45
CA ALA A 452 -9.93 17.32 16.02
C ALA A 452 -8.99 18.52 15.74
N ARG A 453 -7.66 18.32 15.59
CA ARG A 453 -6.72 19.44 15.37
C ARG A 453 -6.48 19.78 13.89
N CYS A 454 -6.73 18.84 12.97
CA CYS A 454 -6.68 19.13 11.53
C CYS A 454 -7.81 20.11 11.16
N TRP A 455 -9.01 19.87 11.69
CA TRP A 455 -10.19 20.69 11.45
C TRP A 455 -10.10 22.12 12.02
N SER A 456 -9.37 22.33 13.12
CA SER A 456 -9.26 23.66 13.75
C SER A 456 -8.24 24.61 13.09
N ARG A 457 -7.32 24.08 12.27
CA ARG A 457 -6.40 24.91 11.46
C ARG A 457 -6.94 25.22 10.07
N LEU A 458 -7.89 24.41 9.58
CA LEU A 458 -8.58 24.63 8.31
C LEU A 458 -9.83 25.54 8.43
N ARG A 459 -10.25 25.94 9.64
CA ARG A 459 -11.24 27.01 9.88
C ARG A 459 -10.96 27.82 11.15
N PRO A 460 -11.00 29.17 11.12
CA PRO A 460 -11.08 29.97 12.34
C PRO A 460 -12.53 29.96 12.84
N ARG A 461 -12.74 29.49 14.08
CA ARG A 461 -13.99 29.41 14.88
C ARG A 461 -14.77 28.10 14.80
N ALA A 462 -14.52 27.20 15.76
CA ALA A 462 -15.50 26.60 16.67
C ALA A 462 -14.84 25.52 17.56
N SER A 463 -15.38 25.35 18.77
CA SER A 463 -14.81 24.69 19.95
C SER A 463 -14.66 23.15 19.87
N PRO A 464 -13.85 22.51 20.75
CA PRO A 464 -13.24 21.20 20.52
C PRO A 464 -13.88 20.07 21.35
N PHE A 465 -14.45 19.03 20.72
CA PHE A 465 -14.61 17.70 21.33
C PHE A 465 -14.64 16.61 20.24
N ALA A 466 -13.89 15.52 20.41
CA ALA A 466 -13.87 14.35 19.51
C ALA A 466 -13.84 13.05 20.32
N TRP A 467 -14.61 12.05 19.86
CA TRP A 467 -14.62 10.65 20.33
C TRP A 467 -14.31 9.71 19.15
N PRO A 468 -13.81 8.47 19.37
CA PRO A 468 -13.53 7.51 18.30
C PRO A 468 -14.82 7.14 17.55
N ALA A 469 -14.82 7.27 16.22
CA ALA A 469 -15.96 6.94 15.38
C ALA A 469 -15.90 5.44 14.96
N PRO A 470 -17.00 4.67 15.09
CA PRO A 470 -17.09 3.32 14.54
C PRO A 470 -17.07 3.34 13.00
N SER A 471 -16.29 2.46 12.41
CA SER A 471 -16.19 2.19 10.97
C SER A 471 -17.16 1.07 10.56
N TRP A 472 -17.86 1.23 9.43
CA TRP A 472 -18.88 0.28 8.98
C TRP A 472 -18.53 -0.28 7.60
N SER A 473 -18.46 -1.61 7.50
CA SER A 473 -18.22 -2.31 6.24
C SER A 473 -19.10 -3.55 6.13
N TRP A 474 -19.57 -3.86 4.92
CA TRP A 474 -20.37 -5.07 4.65
C TRP A 474 -19.72 -5.90 3.54
N LYS A 475 -19.61 -7.22 3.75
CA LYS A 475 -19.36 -8.21 2.70
C LYS A 475 -20.23 -9.44 2.93
N ARG A 476 -21.07 -9.77 1.95
CA ARG A 476 -21.86 -11.01 1.91
C ARG A 476 -21.13 -12.05 1.06
N HIS A 477 -20.10 -12.71 1.61
CA HIS A 477 -19.74 -14.09 1.22
C HIS A 477 -18.89 -14.75 2.32
N ARG A 478 -19.42 -15.86 2.85
CA ARG A 478 -18.76 -16.73 3.83
C ARG A 478 -17.51 -17.39 3.22
N ARG A 479 -16.32 -16.99 3.67
CA ARG A 479 -15.33 -17.85 4.35
C ARG A 479 -14.14 -17.00 4.78
N ALA A 480 -13.75 -17.19 6.04
CA ALA A 480 -12.61 -16.62 6.76
C ALA A 480 -12.69 -15.13 7.18
N THR A 481 -13.48 -14.85 8.21
CA THR A 481 -13.03 -14.20 9.48
C THR A 481 -14.20 -14.25 10.48
N ARG A 482 -13.98 -14.74 11.70
CA ARG A 482 -14.98 -14.69 12.80
C ARG A 482 -14.85 -13.38 13.59
N PRO A 483 -15.92 -12.88 14.24
CA PRO A 483 -16.12 -11.48 14.59
C PRO A 483 -15.94 -11.16 16.09
N ALA A 484 -15.77 -9.87 16.42
CA ALA A 484 -16.11 -9.25 17.72
C ALA A 484 -16.38 -7.76 17.46
N GLY A 485 -17.46 -7.07 17.86
CA GLY A 485 -18.81 -7.30 18.41
C GLY A 485 -19.58 -6.00 18.08
N TRP A 486 -20.89 -5.80 18.17
CA TRP A 486 -21.94 -6.37 18.99
C TRP A 486 -23.26 -6.32 18.20
N VAL A 487 -23.93 -7.46 18.12
CA VAL A 487 -25.35 -7.60 17.76
C VAL A 487 -26.15 -7.41 19.06
N LEU A 488 -27.19 -6.57 19.02
CA LEU A 488 -28.10 -6.32 20.14
C LEU A 488 -28.72 -7.63 20.67
N PRO A 489 -28.82 -7.83 22.00
CA PRO A 489 -29.18 -9.11 22.60
C PRO A 489 -30.70 -9.30 22.74
N LEU A 490 -31.16 -10.52 22.52
CA LEU A 490 -32.47 -10.99 22.94
C LEU A 490 -32.29 -12.23 23.81
N ALA A 491 -32.71 -12.08 25.08
CA ALA A 491 -33.04 -13.09 26.08
C ALA A 491 -31.94 -14.01 26.68
N GLU A 492 -31.48 -13.62 27.88
CA GLU A 492 -31.71 -14.30 29.17
C GLU A 492 -31.47 -15.82 29.31
N GLN A 493 -30.48 -16.22 30.13
CA GLN A 493 -30.62 -16.89 31.43
C GLN A 493 -29.41 -17.77 31.81
N VAL A 494 -29.12 -17.75 33.12
CA VAL A 494 -28.28 -18.66 33.93
C VAL A 494 -26.75 -18.50 33.83
N LEU A 495 -26.15 -17.70 34.72
CA LEU A 495 -25.48 -18.19 35.93
C LEU A 495 -24.89 -17.02 36.75
N GLU A 496 -24.95 -17.20 38.06
CA GLU A 496 -24.87 -16.20 39.13
C GLU A 496 -23.50 -15.55 39.32
N GLN A 497 -23.52 -14.27 39.72
CA GLN A 497 -22.40 -13.63 40.40
C GLN A 497 -22.30 -14.08 41.86
N PRO A 498 -21.09 -14.03 42.44
CA PRO A 498 -20.96 -13.30 43.69
C PRO A 498 -19.81 -12.27 43.69
N THR A 499 -20.21 -11.04 43.98
CA THR A 499 -19.65 -10.09 44.96
C THR A 499 -18.15 -9.74 44.97
N SER A 500 -17.91 -8.49 44.54
CA SER A 500 -17.31 -7.37 45.28
C SER A 500 -15.79 -7.15 45.31
N LEU A 501 -15.47 -5.90 44.93
CA LEU A 501 -14.32 -5.05 45.27
C LEU A 501 -13.06 -5.09 44.38
N ALA A 502 -13.15 -4.24 43.35
CA ALA A 502 -12.21 -3.18 42.97
C ALA A 502 -10.81 -3.54 42.45
N GLN A 503 -10.62 -3.40 41.14
CA GLN A 503 -9.55 -2.62 40.48
C GLN A 503 -9.58 -2.88 38.97
N HIS A 504 -10.10 -1.96 38.15
CA HIS A 504 -9.65 -1.81 36.75
C HIS A 504 -9.89 -0.37 36.28
N THR A 505 -8.82 0.41 36.33
CA THR A 505 -8.66 1.74 35.78
C THR A 505 -8.31 1.67 34.30
N CYS A 506 -9.15 2.24 33.43
CA CYS A 506 -8.74 2.76 32.12
C CYS A 506 -9.31 4.17 31.97
N CYS A 507 -8.77 5.08 32.77
CA CYS A 507 -8.84 6.54 32.62
C CYS A 507 -7.79 7.14 33.54
N PRO A 508 -6.84 7.95 33.05
CA PRO A 508 -6.31 9.05 33.83
C PRO A 508 -7.03 10.31 33.37
N THR A 509 -7.98 10.76 34.18
CA THR A 509 -8.30 12.17 34.30
C THR A 509 -7.03 12.90 34.72
N PHE A 510 -6.59 13.89 33.95
CA PHE A 510 -5.81 14.99 34.50
C PHE A 510 -6.69 16.24 34.51
N THR A 511 -7.00 16.66 35.73
CA THR A 511 -7.53 17.97 36.11
C THR A 511 -6.45 19.04 36.00
N ALA A 512 -6.89 20.22 35.51
CA ALA A 512 -6.23 21.53 35.46
C ALA A 512 -5.04 21.71 34.51
#